data_AF-A0AAU3DNG9-F1
#
_entry.id   AF-A0AAU3DNG9-F1
#
_cell.length_a   1.000
_cell.length_b   1.000
_cell.length_c   1.000
_cell.angle_alpha   90.00
_cell.angle_beta   90.00
_cell.angle_gamma   90.00
#
_symmetry.space_group_name_H-M   'P 1'
#
loop_
_entity.id
_entity.type
_entity.pdbx_description
1 polymer ?
#
loop_
_entity_poly.entity_id
_entity_poly.type
_entity_poly.pdbx_seq_one_letter_code
_entity_poly.pdbx_strand_id
1 'polypeptide(L)'
;MPQNDLGVMRLRHTAAVAIGALALLVAQPGTASAAAGDFSYDFAGLDGMPRTVILHDPPSPGCVTLPEVADTRSAEPAFAPDNDTDEWVMVFSEPDCTGDSWTLRPHGNPTTDRLKLRSVYLTGRH
;
A
#
# COMPACT_ATOMS: atom_id res chain seq x y z
N MET A 1 64.53 19.24 -54.59
CA MET A 1 63.19 19.64 -55.08
C MET A 1 62.16 18.84 -54.29
N PRO A 2 61.07 19.47 -53.82
CA PRO A 2 60.41 19.15 -52.57
C PRO A 2 59.40 17.99 -52.67
N GLN A 3 59.13 17.42 -51.50
CA GLN A 3 58.06 16.48 -51.22
C GLN A 3 56.72 17.22 -51.26
N ASN A 4 55.75 16.69 -52.01
CA ASN A 4 54.35 17.11 -51.92
C ASN A 4 53.59 16.12 -51.02
N ASP A 5 53.02 16.70 -49.97
CA ASP A 5 51.95 16.18 -49.12
C ASP A 5 50.79 15.54 -49.89
N LEU A 6 50.16 14.50 -49.34
CA LEU A 6 48.88 14.61 -48.63
C LEU A 6 48.27 13.21 -48.42
N GLY A 7 47.94 12.91 -47.16
CA GLY A 7 47.16 11.72 -46.83
C GLY A 7 47.09 11.34 -45.35
N VAL A 8 47.09 12.31 -44.44
CA VAL A 8 46.67 12.07 -43.05
C VAL A 8 45.14 11.96 -43.04
N MET A 9 44.59 10.79 -42.68
CA MET A 9 43.58 10.69 -41.60
C MET A 9 43.33 9.23 -41.21
N ARG A 10 43.87 8.85 -40.06
CA ARG A 10 43.44 7.73 -39.23
C ARG A 10 42.26 8.23 -38.39
N LEU A 11 41.02 7.79 -38.65
CA LEU A 11 39.82 7.95 -37.80
C LEU A 11 38.57 7.55 -38.60
N ARG A 12 37.50 6.95 -38.08
CA ARG A 12 37.07 6.52 -36.74
C ARG A 12 35.82 5.66 -37.00
N HIS A 13 35.72 4.49 -36.36
CA HIS A 13 34.49 3.83 -35.89
C HIS A 13 33.20 4.17 -36.66
N THR A 14 32.84 3.32 -37.63
CA THR A 14 31.49 3.32 -38.20
C THR A 14 30.50 2.80 -37.16
N ALA A 15 29.66 3.73 -36.72
CA ALA A 15 28.55 3.51 -35.82
C ALA A 15 27.48 2.57 -36.44
N ALA A 16 26.93 1.70 -35.61
CA ALA A 16 25.58 1.16 -35.81
C ALA A 16 24.88 1.16 -34.44
N VAL A 17 24.27 2.30 -34.11
CA VAL A 17 23.33 2.45 -33.01
C VAL A 17 21.94 2.09 -33.54
N ALA A 18 21.42 0.94 -33.12
CA ALA A 18 20.00 0.58 -33.08
C ALA A 18 19.97 -0.73 -32.29
N ILE A 19 19.39 -0.80 -31.09
CA ILE A 19 17.95 -0.94 -30.85
C ILE A 19 17.73 -0.54 -29.38
N GLY A 20 16.95 0.51 -29.12
CA GLY A 20 16.71 0.99 -27.76
C GLY A 20 15.28 1.45 -27.54
N ALA A 21 14.29 0.69 -28.02
CA ALA A 21 12.89 1.13 -27.97
C ALA A 21 11.84 0.04 -27.68
N LEU A 22 12.16 -1.04 -26.95
CA LEU A 22 11.14 -2.06 -26.64
C LEU A 22 11.03 -2.55 -25.19
N ALA A 23 11.66 -1.89 -24.23
CA ALA A 23 11.64 -2.34 -22.82
C ALA A 23 10.63 -1.62 -21.90
N LEU A 24 9.70 -0.81 -22.44
CA LEU A 24 8.77 -0.01 -21.61
C LEU A 24 7.34 -0.55 -21.51
N LEU A 25 7.04 -1.75 -22.06
CA LEU A 25 5.67 -2.27 -22.16
C LEU A 25 5.19 -3.11 -20.96
N VAL A 26 5.97 -3.25 -19.87
CA VAL A 26 5.58 -4.10 -18.73
C VAL A 26 5.12 -3.31 -17.49
N ALA A 27 5.04 -1.98 -17.57
CA ALA A 27 4.36 -1.21 -16.53
C ALA A 27 2.84 -1.28 -16.77
N GLN A 28 2.24 -2.45 -16.55
CA GLN A 28 0.79 -2.53 -16.39
C GLN A 28 0.46 -1.77 -15.10
N PRO A 29 -0.30 -0.66 -15.14
CA PRO A 29 -0.92 -0.17 -13.92
C PRO A 29 -1.82 -1.31 -13.45
N GLY A 30 -1.43 -2.01 -12.38
CA GLY A 30 -2.38 -2.84 -11.65
C GLY A 30 -3.52 -1.91 -11.31
N THR A 31 -4.72 -2.20 -11.80
CA THR A 31 -5.91 -1.45 -11.42
C THR A 31 -5.95 -1.46 -9.91
N ALA A 32 -5.66 -0.31 -9.28
CA ALA A 32 -5.82 -0.14 -7.85
C ALA A 32 -7.31 -0.33 -7.59
N SER A 33 -7.66 -1.51 -7.12
CA SER A 33 -9.00 -1.82 -6.68
C SER A 33 -9.10 -1.38 -5.23
N ALA A 34 -10.26 -0.84 -4.87
CA ALA A 34 -10.57 -0.29 -3.57
C ALA A 34 -11.90 -0.88 -3.11
N ALA A 35 -12.03 -1.15 -1.82
CA ALA A 35 -13.32 -1.43 -1.20
C ALA A 35 -14.12 -0.13 -1.25
N ALA A 36 -15.36 -0.15 -1.73
CA ALA A 36 -16.19 1.04 -1.74
C ALA A 36 -16.77 1.27 -0.34
N GLY A 37 -16.66 2.49 0.18
CA GLY A 37 -17.16 2.89 1.49
C GLY A 37 -16.07 3.12 2.53
N ASP A 38 -16.47 3.08 3.80
CA ASP A 38 -15.63 3.54 4.91
C ASP A 38 -15.30 2.40 5.87
N PHE A 39 -14.02 2.27 6.21
CA PHE A 39 -13.58 1.51 7.37
C PHE A 39 -13.11 2.47 8.46
N SER A 40 -13.68 2.39 9.66
CA SER A 40 -13.32 3.27 10.77
C SER A 40 -12.83 2.51 11.99
N TYR A 41 -12.04 3.18 12.81
CA TYR A 41 -11.56 2.67 14.09
C TYR A 41 -11.16 3.81 15.02
N ASP A 42 -11.12 3.52 16.31
CA ASP A 42 -10.67 4.45 17.34
C ASP A 42 -9.27 4.11 17.83
N PHE A 43 -8.51 5.12 18.26
CA PHE A 43 -7.25 4.95 18.97
C PHE A 43 -7.14 5.95 20.13
N ALA A 44 -6.25 5.67 21.09
CA ALA A 44 -5.99 6.59 22.18
C ALA A 44 -5.08 7.73 21.70
N GLY A 45 -5.58 8.97 21.74
CA GLY A 45 -4.80 10.17 21.46
C GLY A 45 -3.74 10.44 22.53
N LEU A 46 -2.86 11.40 22.27
CA LEU A 46 -1.81 11.82 23.22
C LEU A 46 -2.37 12.38 24.55
N ASP A 47 -3.61 12.84 24.53
CA ASP A 47 -4.39 13.30 25.69
C ASP A 47 -5.12 12.14 26.41
N GLY A 48 -4.95 10.91 25.94
CA GLY A 48 -5.65 9.72 26.42
C GLY A 48 -7.11 9.62 25.97
N MET A 49 -7.61 10.58 25.18
CA MET A 49 -8.99 10.56 24.68
C MET A 49 -9.08 9.76 23.39
N PRO A 50 -10.17 8.98 23.19
CA PRO A 50 -10.41 8.30 21.91
C PRO A 50 -10.46 9.28 20.74
N ARG A 51 -9.81 8.89 19.64
CA ARG A 51 -9.81 9.60 18.35
C ARG A 51 -10.19 8.61 17.26
N THR A 52 -11.13 9.00 16.41
CA THR A 52 -11.58 8.17 15.28
C THR A 52 -10.76 8.48 14.03
N VAL A 53 -10.37 7.43 13.31
CA VAL A 53 -9.82 7.49 11.96
C VAL A 53 -10.80 6.82 10.99
N ILE A 54 -10.91 7.37 9.79
CA ILE A 54 -11.68 6.80 8.70
C ILE A 54 -10.75 6.57 7.52
N LEU A 55 -10.72 5.33 7.03
CA LEU A 55 -10.12 4.95 5.78
C LEU A 55 -11.21 4.97 4.71
N HIS A 56 -11.17 6.00 3.85
CA HIS A 56 -12.09 6.14 2.72
C HIS A 56 -11.61 5.32 1.53
N ASP A 57 -12.52 4.53 0.97
CA ASP A 57 -12.29 3.64 -0.16
C ASP A 57 -10.93 2.89 -0.07
N PRO A 58 -10.68 2.14 1.02
CA PRO A 58 -9.37 1.55 1.28
C PRO A 58 -8.96 0.51 0.22
N PRO A 59 -7.65 0.33 -0.05
CA PRO A 59 -7.17 -0.62 -1.06
C PRO A 59 -7.68 -2.06 -0.84
N SER A 60 -8.20 -2.70 -1.89
CA SER A 60 -8.71 -4.09 -1.88
C SER A 60 -8.37 -4.81 -3.21
N PRO A 61 -7.81 -6.03 -3.20
CA PRO A 61 -7.33 -6.72 -2.02
C PRO A 61 -6.04 -6.09 -1.50
N GLY A 62 -5.91 -5.90 -0.19
CA GLY A 62 -4.75 -5.19 0.34
C GLY A 62 -4.66 -5.19 1.85
N CYS A 63 -3.42 -5.19 2.35
CA CYS A 63 -3.11 -4.96 3.75
C CYS A 63 -2.87 -3.47 3.99
N VAL A 64 -3.47 -2.94 5.06
CA VAL A 64 -3.27 -1.58 5.54
C VAL A 64 -2.82 -1.65 7.00
N THR A 65 -1.57 -1.26 7.26
CA THR A 65 -1.06 -1.04 8.61
C THR A 65 -1.55 0.32 9.13
N LEU A 66 -2.08 0.36 10.35
CA LEU A 66 -2.64 1.57 10.95
C LEU A 66 -1.51 2.40 11.58
N PRO A 67 -1.11 3.54 10.99
CA PRO A 67 0.11 4.24 11.36
C PRO A 67 0.10 4.79 12.80
N GLU A 68 -1.07 5.15 13.32
CA GLU A 68 -1.28 5.69 14.66
C GLU A 68 -0.92 4.67 15.75
N VAL A 69 -1.03 3.38 15.43
CA VAL A 69 -0.84 2.26 16.36
C VAL A 69 0.12 1.21 15.80
N ALA A 70 0.98 1.56 14.83
CA ALA A 70 1.93 0.63 14.23
C ALA A 70 3.10 0.29 15.18
N ASP A 71 3.51 1.22 16.04
CA ASP A 71 4.57 0.96 17.03
C ASP A 71 4.03 0.15 18.22
N THR A 72 4.34 -1.13 18.22
CA THR A 72 3.90 -2.09 19.24
C THR A 72 4.51 -1.85 20.62
N ARG A 73 5.57 -1.03 20.73
CA ARG A 73 6.26 -0.76 22.01
C ARG A 73 5.74 0.47 22.74
N SER A 74 5.16 1.42 22.01
CA SER A 74 4.82 2.74 22.55
C SER A 74 3.37 3.14 22.36
N ALA A 75 2.63 2.48 21.46
CA ALA A 75 1.22 2.76 21.20
C ALA A 75 0.33 1.60 21.64
N GLU A 76 -0.75 1.93 22.33
CA GLU A 76 -1.86 0.99 22.54
C GLU A 76 -2.52 0.64 21.19
N PRO A 77 -3.06 -0.57 21.02
CA PRO A 77 -3.79 -0.94 19.80
C PRO A 77 -5.00 -0.03 19.57
N ALA A 78 -5.39 0.10 18.32
CA ALA A 78 -6.68 0.67 17.96
C ALA A 78 -7.81 -0.25 18.44
N PHE A 79 -9.05 0.25 18.42
CA PHE A 79 -10.21 -0.49 18.90
C PHE A 79 -11.52 -0.05 18.24
N ALA A 80 -12.59 -0.79 18.54
CA ALA A 80 -13.94 -0.56 18.02
C ALA A 80 -13.98 -0.39 16.48
N PRO A 81 -13.33 -1.28 15.69
CA PRO A 81 -13.42 -1.19 14.24
C PRO A 81 -14.87 -1.30 13.75
N ASP A 82 -15.18 -0.55 12.72
CA ASP A 82 -16.45 -0.60 12.02
C ASP A 82 -16.21 -0.74 10.52
N ASN A 83 -16.90 -1.70 9.90
CA ASN A 83 -16.77 -2.00 8.48
C ASN A 83 -18.07 -1.62 7.76
N ASP A 84 -18.10 -0.40 7.22
CA ASP A 84 -19.15 0.07 6.31
C ASP A 84 -18.70 0.04 4.84
N THR A 85 -17.65 -0.73 4.54
CA THR A 85 -17.28 -1.03 3.15
C THR A 85 -18.14 -2.15 2.57
N ASP A 86 -18.12 -2.28 1.24
CA ASP A 86 -18.73 -3.38 0.51
C ASP A 86 -17.89 -4.68 0.51
N GLU A 87 -16.72 -4.66 1.18
CA GLU A 87 -15.77 -5.77 1.23
C GLU A 87 -15.66 -6.41 2.61
N TRP A 88 -15.17 -7.65 2.63
CA TRP A 88 -14.80 -8.31 3.88
C TRP A 88 -13.50 -7.72 4.42
N VAL A 89 -13.47 -7.50 5.73
CA VAL A 89 -12.28 -6.96 6.42
C VAL A 89 -11.82 -7.93 7.49
N MET A 90 -10.60 -8.43 7.36
CA MET A 90 -9.89 -9.09 8.45
C MET A 90 -9.11 -8.06 9.23
N VAL A 91 -9.39 -7.93 10.53
CA VAL A 91 -8.60 -7.10 11.44
C VAL A 91 -7.56 -7.98 12.13
N PHE A 92 -6.38 -7.41 12.40
CA PHE A 92 -5.23 -8.14 12.93
C PHE A 92 -4.66 -7.45 14.17
N SER A 93 -4.23 -8.24 15.16
CA SER A 93 -3.67 -7.73 16.41
C SER A 93 -2.32 -7.04 16.22
N GLU A 94 -1.55 -7.43 15.21
CA GLU A 94 -0.22 -6.90 14.91
C GLU A 94 -0.21 -6.08 13.61
N PRO A 95 0.84 -5.27 13.37
CA PRO A 95 1.06 -4.62 12.09
C PRO A 95 1.21 -5.63 10.94
N ASP A 96 1.12 -5.13 9.70
CA ASP A 96 1.42 -5.86 8.47
C ASP A 96 0.57 -7.12 8.25
N CYS A 97 -0.66 -7.12 8.76
CA CYS A 97 -1.65 -8.18 8.66
C CYS A 97 -1.16 -9.51 9.23
N THR A 98 -0.57 -9.45 10.43
CA THR A 98 -0.04 -10.61 11.17
C THR A 98 -0.68 -10.75 12.54
N GLY A 99 -0.41 -11.87 13.23
CA GLY A 99 -0.96 -12.13 14.57
C GLY A 99 -2.39 -12.69 14.54
N ASP A 100 -3.10 -12.50 15.65
CA ASP A 100 -4.49 -12.96 15.80
C ASP A 100 -5.40 -12.14 14.90
N SER A 101 -6.39 -12.79 14.29
CA SER A 101 -7.30 -12.13 13.36
C SER A 101 -8.77 -12.37 13.68
N TRP A 102 -9.59 -11.39 13.30
CA TRP A 102 -11.04 -11.45 13.38
C TRP A 102 -11.65 -10.90 12.09
N THR A 103 -12.73 -11.49 11.60
CA THR A 103 -13.34 -11.07 10.33
C THR A 103 -14.62 -10.29 10.55
N LEU A 104 -14.73 -9.17 9.85
CA LEU A 104 -15.88 -8.28 9.81
C LEU A 104 -16.55 -8.39 8.44
N ARG A 105 -17.86 -8.59 8.44
CA ARG A 105 -18.66 -8.63 7.21
C ARG A 105 -18.82 -7.24 6.59
N PRO A 106 -19.01 -7.14 5.26
CA PRO A 106 -19.46 -5.91 4.61
C PRO A 106 -20.70 -5.34 5.30
N HIS A 107 -20.77 -4.02 5.45
CA HIS A 107 -21.86 -3.31 6.14
C HIS A 107 -22.25 -4.00 7.47
N GLY A 108 -21.23 -4.26 8.29
CA GLY A 108 -21.35 -4.91 9.57
C GLY A 108 -22.04 -4.05 10.62
N ASN A 109 -22.27 -4.62 11.79
CA ASN A 109 -22.58 -3.78 12.95
C ASN A 109 -21.25 -3.30 13.55
N PRO A 110 -21.19 -2.05 14.07
CA PRO A 110 -20.01 -1.56 14.77
C PRO A 110 -19.60 -2.52 15.90
N THR A 111 -18.29 -2.72 16.05
CA THR A 111 -17.77 -3.54 17.13
C THR A 111 -17.56 -2.72 18.41
N THR A 112 -17.25 -3.37 19.52
CA THR A 112 -16.97 -2.70 20.79
C THR A 112 -15.47 -2.47 20.97
N ASP A 113 -15.12 -1.67 21.98
CA ASP A 113 -13.74 -1.37 22.40
C ASP A 113 -12.89 -2.60 22.76
N ARG A 114 -13.51 -3.78 22.91
CA ARG A 114 -12.86 -5.06 23.21
C ARG A 114 -12.08 -5.62 22.03
N LEU A 115 -12.50 -5.34 20.79
CA LEU A 115 -11.78 -5.80 19.61
C LEU A 115 -10.62 -4.84 19.35
N LYS A 116 -9.39 -5.35 19.43
CA LYS A 116 -8.14 -4.59 19.28
C LYS A 116 -7.46 -4.94 17.96
N LEU A 117 -6.86 -3.95 17.31
CA LEU A 117 -6.22 -4.12 16.01
C LEU A 117 -5.06 -3.14 15.76
N ARG A 118 -4.18 -3.50 14.82
CA ARG A 118 -3.07 -2.67 14.31
C ARG A 118 -2.93 -2.71 12.80
N SER A 119 -3.60 -3.63 12.12
CA SER A 119 -3.69 -3.65 10.67
C SER A 119 -4.98 -4.32 10.20
N VAL A 120 -5.34 -4.09 8.93
CA VAL A 120 -6.52 -4.64 8.29
C VAL A 120 -6.21 -5.17 6.91
N TYR A 121 -6.82 -6.29 6.53
CA TYR A 121 -6.78 -6.82 5.18
C TYR A 121 -8.19 -6.80 4.58
N LEU A 122 -8.35 -6.14 3.44
CA LEU A 122 -9.62 -6.06 2.72
C LEU A 122 -9.62 -7.01 1.53
N THR A 123 -10.76 -7.63 1.23
CA THR A 123 -10.87 -8.57 0.11
C THR A 123 -12.30 -8.78 -0.42
N GLY A 124 -12.40 -8.73 -1.76
CA GLY A 124 -13.48 -9.21 -2.66
C GLY A 124 -14.07 -10.58 -2.37
N ARG A 125 -13.31 -11.40 -1.64
CA ARG A 125 -13.53 -12.84 -1.53
C ARG A 125 -13.31 -13.26 -0.09
N HIS A 126 -14.26 -14.00 0.44
CA HIS A 126 -14.22 -14.63 1.77
C HIS A 126 -14.40 -16.14 1.65
#